data_AF-A0A0K0F6A1-F1
#
_entry.id   AF-A0A0K0F6A1-F1
#
_cell.length_a   1.000
_cell.length_b   1.000
_cell.length_c   1.000
_cell.angle_alpha   90.00
_cell.angle_beta   90.00
_cell.angle_gamma   90.00
#
_symmetry.space_group_name_H-M   'P 1'
#
loop_
_entity.id
_entity.type
_entity.pdbx_description
1 polymer ?
#
loop_
_entity_poly.entity_id
_entity_poly.type
_entity_poly.pdbx_seq_one_letter_code
_entity_poly.pdbx_strand_id
1 'polypeptide(L)'
;MSSTTTNNNSRSSRTSSTSSSNHELDELIAEVAKIRRQLKRMQKDFLAAEKLAKSTKPQCLKKVLSENRDITNVLTNTRIIRSALASSSPLSMSSLAGLLLYVQPMISSSYIESQHVAINFLGLIKDSYWGEIVKTCGMVVDNFMEVTEQNRIKNAQKAKDLLVNIAMNATGARISSTTNACIFKNCVDTFMSF
;
A
#
# COMPACT_ATOMS: atom_id res chain seq x y z
N MET A 1 34.94 -53.81 53.54
CA MET A 1 36.32 -53.94 54.07
C MET A 1 37.29 -54.03 52.91
N SER A 2 38.49 -53.54 53.17
CA SER A 2 39.57 -53.13 52.29
C SER A 2 40.18 -54.20 51.38
N SER A 3 40.67 -53.69 50.24
CA SER A 3 42.01 -53.90 49.67
C SER A 3 42.43 -55.22 49.00
N THR A 4 42.59 -55.09 47.68
CA THR A 4 43.83 -55.26 46.89
C THR A 4 44.58 -56.59 46.92
N THR A 5 44.74 -57.18 45.74
CA THR A 5 46.05 -57.74 45.36
C THR A 5 46.34 -57.42 43.90
N THR A 6 47.34 -56.56 43.72
CA THR A 6 48.02 -56.20 42.49
C THR A 6 48.82 -57.39 41.98
N ASN A 7 48.78 -57.67 40.68
CA ASN A 7 49.81 -58.49 40.04
C ASN A 7 50.36 -57.75 38.82
N ASN A 8 51.58 -57.24 38.98
CA ASN A 8 52.39 -56.66 37.92
C ASN A 8 53.10 -57.79 37.18
N ASN A 9 52.92 -57.87 35.87
CA ASN A 9 53.94 -58.44 35.01
C ASN A 9 54.33 -57.45 33.93
N SER A 10 55.50 -56.87 34.13
CA SER A 10 56.19 -55.95 33.25
C SER A 10 56.65 -56.70 31.99
N ARG A 11 56.29 -56.20 30.80
CA ARG A 11 57.06 -56.50 29.59
C ARG A 11 57.43 -55.20 28.89
N SER A 12 58.74 -54.97 28.90
CA SER A 12 59.44 -53.81 28.38
C SER A 12 59.40 -53.74 26.85
N SER A 13 59.33 -52.49 26.37
CA SER A 13 59.84 -51.94 25.10
C SER A 13 59.11 -52.26 23.79
N ARG A 14 58.37 -51.26 23.29
CA ARG A 14 58.78 -50.57 22.06
C ARG A 14 58.26 -49.14 22.04
N THR A 15 59.18 -48.20 22.08
CA THR A 15 58.99 -46.79 21.77
C THR A 15 58.40 -46.64 20.36
N SER A 16 57.28 -45.93 20.26
CA SER A 16 56.91 -45.15 19.07
C SER A 16 56.15 -43.91 19.54
N SER A 17 56.92 -42.94 20.01
CA SER A 17 56.52 -41.55 20.11
C SER A 17 56.36 -40.98 18.70
N THR A 18 55.15 -41.07 18.11
CA THR A 18 54.71 -40.24 16.97
C THR A 18 53.27 -40.61 16.59
N SER A 19 52.32 -39.67 16.71
CA SER A 19 51.16 -39.53 15.78
C SER A 19 50.01 -38.63 16.25
N SER A 20 50.11 -37.85 17.35
CA SER A 20 49.04 -36.87 17.67
C SER A 20 48.94 -35.75 16.64
N SER A 21 50.05 -35.35 16.01
CA SER A 21 50.11 -34.27 15.02
C SER A 21 49.51 -34.62 13.66
N ASN A 22 49.41 -35.91 13.31
CA ASN A 22 48.91 -36.33 12.00
C ASN A 22 47.38 -36.30 11.96
N HIS A 23 46.71 -36.59 13.09
CA HIS A 23 45.26 -36.60 13.16
C HIS A 23 44.67 -35.17 13.15
N GLU A 24 45.31 -34.23 13.85
CA GLU A 24 44.95 -32.80 13.82
C GLU A 24 45.16 -32.19 12.42
N LEU A 25 46.20 -32.61 11.69
CA LEU A 25 46.45 -32.16 10.33
C LEU A 25 45.38 -32.68 9.36
N ASP A 26 44.97 -33.94 9.48
CA ASP A 26 43.93 -34.54 8.65
C ASP A 26 42.55 -33.88 8.91
N GLU A 27 42.24 -33.56 10.17
CA GLU A 27 41.03 -32.83 10.56
C GLU A 27 41.02 -31.39 10.01
N LEU A 28 42.17 -30.70 10.07
CA LEU A 28 42.35 -29.37 9.47
C LEU A 28 42.15 -29.41 7.94
N ILE A 29 42.70 -30.42 7.26
CA ILE A 29 42.54 -30.60 5.82
C ILE A 29 41.08 -30.86 5.45
N ALA A 30 40.35 -31.66 6.26
CA ALA A 30 38.93 -31.92 6.06
C ALA A 30 38.08 -30.65 6.21
N GLU A 31 38.35 -29.81 7.21
CA GLU A 31 37.62 -28.56 7.37
C GLU A 31 37.96 -27.52 6.30
N VAL A 32 39.23 -27.40 5.89
CA VAL A 32 39.60 -26.56 4.74
C VAL A 32 38.86 -27.00 3.47
N ALA A 33 38.72 -28.30 3.25
CA ALA A 33 37.95 -28.82 2.12
C ALA A 33 36.45 -28.48 2.22
N LYS A 34 35.88 -28.50 3.44
CA LYS A 34 34.48 -28.15 3.71
C LYS A 34 34.21 -26.66 3.52
N ILE A 35 35.08 -25.80 4.04
CA ILE A 35 35.05 -24.34 3.81
C ILE A 35 35.14 -24.05 2.31
N ARG A 36 36.07 -24.70 1.59
CA ARG A 36 36.22 -24.50 0.14
C ARG A 36 34.96 -24.89 -0.64
N ARG A 37 34.26 -25.96 -0.23
CA ARG A 37 32.99 -26.37 -0.85
C ARG A 37 31.88 -25.36 -0.55
N GLN A 38 31.80 -24.83 0.67
CA GLN A 38 30.83 -23.79 1.03
C GLN A 38 31.07 -22.52 0.23
N LEU A 39 32.32 -22.07 0.12
CA LEU A 39 32.69 -20.88 -0.67
C LEU A 39 32.22 -21.00 -2.13
N LYS A 40 32.42 -22.16 -2.75
CA LYS A 40 31.95 -22.43 -4.13
C LYS A 40 30.42 -22.38 -4.25
N ARG A 41 29.69 -22.85 -3.24
CA ARG A 41 28.22 -22.75 -3.24
C ARG A 41 27.77 -21.29 -3.15
N MET A 42 28.33 -20.53 -2.21
CA MET A 42 28.00 -19.10 -2.07
C MET A 42 28.33 -18.30 -3.34
N GLN A 43 29.44 -18.61 -4.01
CA GLN A 43 29.79 -17.95 -5.27
C GLN A 43 28.79 -18.25 -6.40
N LYS A 44 28.28 -19.49 -6.46
CA LYS A 44 27.22 -19.88 -7.41
C LYS A 44 25.92 -19.14 -7.10
N ASP A 45 25.54 -19.05 -5.84
CA ASP A 45 24.32 -18.38 -5.40
C ASP A 45 24.40 -16.87 -5.66
N PHE A 46 25.56 -16.26 -5.42
CA PHE A 46 25.84 -14.87 -5.74
C PHE A 46 25.67 -14.58 -7.24
N LEU A 47 26.28 -15.40 -8.10
CA LEU A 47 26.14 -15.27 -9.56
C LEU A 47 24.69 -15.47 -10.04
N ALA A 48 23.94 -16.37 -9.41
CA ALA A 48 22.53 -16.58 -9.71
C ALA A 48 21.69 -15.35 -9.32
N ALA A 49 21.93 -14.78 -8.14
CA ALA A 49 21.27 -13.56 -7.69
C ALA A 49 21.62 -12.35 -8.58
N GLU A 50 22.88 -12.22 -8.99
CA GLU A 50 23.33 -11.16 -9.89
C GLU A 50 22.66 -11.27 -11.28
N LYS A 51 22.57 -12.49 -11.84
CA LYS A 51 21.83 -12.74 -13.08
C LYS A 51 20.35 -12.43 -12.92
N LEU A 52 19.74 -12.81 -11.80
CA LEU A 52 18.34 -12.50 -11.50
C LEU A 52 18.12 -10.98 -11.44
N ALA A 53 18.98 -10.25 -10.73
CA ALA A 53 18.93 -8.80 -10.62
C ALA A 53 19.11 -8.11 -11.99
N LYS A 54 20.04 -8.58 -12.82
CA LYS A 54 20.23 -8.08 -14.19
C LYS A 54 19.08 -8.42 -15.13
N SER A 55 18.41 -9.56 -14.93
CA SER A 55 17.25 -10.00 -15.72
C SER A 55 15.93 -9.33 -15.30
N THR A 56 15.86 -8.83 -14.07
CA THR A 56 14.71 -8.12 -13.53
C THR A 56 14.69 -6.71 -14.13
N LYS A 57 13.90 -6.53 -15.19
CA LYS A 57 13.82 -5.24 -15.90
C LYS A 57 13.43 -4.13 -14.90
N PRO A 58 14.14 -2.98 -14.85
CA PRO A 58 13.79 -1.83 -13.99
C PRO A 58 12.33 -1.38 -14.11
N GLN A 59 11.69 -1.70 -15.24
CA GLN A 59 10.30 -1.42 -15.54
C GLN A 59 9.30 -2.20 -14.66
N CYS A 60 9.62 -3.43 -14.22
CA CYS A 60 8.73 -4.17 -13.30
C CYS A 60 8.79 -3.58 -11.89
N LEU A 61 9.97 -3.15 -11.43
CA LEU A 61 10.12 -2.47 -10.14
C LEU A 61 9.42 -1.10 -10.14
N LYS A 62 9.57 -0.32 -11.22
CA LYS A 62 8.84 0.95 -11.39
C LYS A 62 7.32 0.75 -11.34
N LYS A 63 6.80 -0.30 -11.99
CA LYS A 63 5.38 -0.62 -11.98
C LYS A 63 4.87 -0.99 -10.58
N VAL A 64 5.60 -1.85 -9.86
CA VAL A 64 5.26 -2.22 -8.48
C VAL A 64 5.32 -0.99 -7.56
N LEU A 65 6.30 -0.11 -7.74
CA LEU A 65 6.40 1.13 -6.96
C LEU A 65 5.25 2.10 -7.26
N SER A 66 4.84 2.25 -8.52
CA SER A 66 3.67 3.08 -8.87
C SER A 66 2.38 2.50 -8.33
N GLU A 67 2.17 1.18 -8.45
CA GLU A 67 1.00 0.50 -7.89
C GLU A 67 0.92 0.71 -6.37
N ASN A 68 2.04 0.57 -5.63
CA ASN A 68 2.09 0.84 -4.18
C ASN A 68 1.81 2.31 -3.81
N ARG A 69 2.26 3.26 -4.64
CA ARG A 69 1.96 4.69 -4.43
C ARG A 69 0.47 4.97 -4.61
N ASP A 70 -0.14 4.39 -5.64
CA ASP A 70 -1.57 4.53 -5.92
C ASP A 70 -2.42 3.93 -4.79
N ILE A 71 -2.03 2.77 -4.27
CA ILE A 71 -2.65 2.14 -3.10
C ILE A 71 -2.57 3.05 -1.88
N THR A 72 -1.37 3.59 -1.58
CA THR A 72 -1.16 4.46 -0.42
C THR A 72 -2.02 5.72 -0.51
N ASN A 73 -2.14 6.31 -1.71
CA ASN A 73 -3.00 7.46 -1.95
C ASN A 73 -4.47 7.11 -1.69
N VAL A 74 -4.97 5.99 -2.24
CA VAL A 74 -6.35 5.54 -2.04
C VAL A 74 -6.67 5.33 -0.56
N LEU A 75 -5.80 4.66 0.19
CA LEU A 75 -6.00 4.42 1.62
C LEU A 75 -5.94 5.72 2.44
N THR A 76 -5.00 6.61 2.12
CA THR A 76 -4.90 7.93 2.76
C THR A 76 -6.16 8.76 2.51
N ASN A 77 -6.60 8.84 1.26
CA ASN A 77 -7.83 9.50 0.85
C ASN A 77 -9.06 8.94 1.57
N THR A 78 -9.11 7.61 1.69
CA THR A 78 -10.17 6.91 2.43
C THR A 78 -10.22 7.38 3.88
N ARG A 79 -9.07 7.49 4.55
CA ARG A 79 -9.00 7.98 5.92
C ARG A 79 -9.45 9.43 6.04
N ILE A 80 -9.04 10.30 5.12
CA ILE A 80 -9.43 11.72 5.11
C ILE A 80 -10.95 11.88 4.99
N ILE A 81 -11.56 11.26 3.97
CA ILE A 81 -13.01 11.35 3.76
C ILE A 81 -13.78 10.72 4.92
N ARG A 82 -13.31 9.59 5.45
CA ARG A 82 -13.94 8.95 6.61
C ARG A 82 -13.93 9.86 7.83
N SER A 83 -12.82 10.53 8.11
CA SER A 83 -12.75 11.50 9.20
C SER A 83 -13.71 12.67 9.00
N ALA A 84 -13.85 13.15 7.76
CA ALA A 84 -14.82 14.19 7.42
C ALA A 84 -16.27 13.72 7.64
N LEU A 85 -16.61 12.50 7.20
CA LEU A 85 -17.92 11.88 7.42
C LEU A 85 -18.23 11.62 8.90
N ALA A 86 -17.22 11.34 9.72
CA ALA A 86 -17.38 11.14 11.16
C ALA A 86 -17.54 12.46 11.94
N SER A 87 -17.20 13.60 11.33
CA SER A 87 -17.38 14.90 11.96
C SER A 87 -18.86 15.27 11.98
N SER A 88 -19.34 15.79 13.12
CA SER A 88 -20.72 16.27 13.27
C SER A 88 -20.95 17.65 12.65
N SER A 89 -19.89 18.34 12.24
CA SER A 89 -19.94 19.67 11.64
C SER A 89 -20.32 19.62 10.16
N PRO A 90 -21.20 20.52 9.67
CA PRO A 90 -21.44 20.67 8.24
C PRO A 90 -20.15 21.00 7.47
N LEU A 91 -20.03 20.47 6.26
CA LEU A 91 -18.88 20.73 5.40
C LEU A 91 -19.05 22.04 4.65
N SER A 92 -18.02 22.88 4.67
CA SER A 92 -17.99 24.08 3.83
C SER A 92 -17.90 23.71 2.34
N MET A 93 -18.34 24.61 1.45
CA MET A 93 -18.20 24.42 -0.01
C MET A 93 -16.75 24.19 -0.44
N SER A 94 -15.79 24.87 0.21
CA SER A 94 -14.37 24.64 -0.05
C SER A 94 -13.93 23.25 0.37
N SER A 95 -14.40 22.75 1.52
CA SER A 95 -14.11 21.41 1.99
C SER A 95 -14.68 20.36 1.05
N LEU A 96 -15.93 20.54 0.59
CA LEU A 96 -16.57 19.65 -0.39
C LEU A 96 -15.77 19.60 -1.70
N ALA A 97 -15.45 20.75 -2.28
CA ALA A 97 -14.67 20.82 -3.51
C ALA A 97 -13.27 20.20 -3.37
N GLY A 98 -12.64 20.35 -2.20
CA GLY A 98 -11.35 19.73 -1.91
C GLY A 98 -11.43 18.21 -1.78
N LEU A 99 -12.42 17.70 -1.03
CA LEU A 99 -12.59 16.26 -0.80
C LEU A 99 -13.01 15.50 -2.06
N LEU A 100 -13.78 16.14 -2.94
CA LEU A 100 -14.22 15.54 -4.21
C LEU A 100 -13.07 15.13 -5.13
N LEU A 101 -11.90 15.77 -5.02
CA LEU A 101 -10.70 15.40 -5.79
C LEU A 101 -10.22 13.96 -5.50
N TYR A 102 -10.56 13.42 -4.34
CA TYR A 102 -10.15 12.09 -3.91
C TYR A 102 -11.12 10.98 -4.32
N VAL A 103 -12.33 11.33 -4.72
CA VAL A 103 -13.44 10.40 -4.84
C VAL A 103 -13.30 9.49 -6.06
N GLN A 104 -12.99 10.03 -7.23
CA GLN A 104 -12.86 9.25 -8.47
C GLN A 104 -11.85 8.08 -8.37
N PRO A 105 -10.61 8.28 -7.89
CA PRO A 105 -9.67 7.16 -7.74
C PRO A 105 -10.12 6.15 -6.68
N MET A 106 -10.85 6.57 -5.63
CA MET A 106 -11.40 5.65 -4.64
C MET A 106 -12.52 4.77 -5.22
N ILE A 107 -13.42 5.33 -6.02
CA ILE A 107 -14.48 4.58 -6.72
C ILE A 107 -13.88 3.57 -7.69
N SER A 108 -12.82 3.98 -8.41
CA SER A 108 -12.15 3.14 -9.41
C SER A 108 -11.20 2.11 -8.78
N SER A 109 -10.93 2.20 -7.48
CA SER A 109 -10.01 1.30 -6.79
C SER A 109 -10.58 -0.12 -6.64
N SER A 110 -9.71 -1.11 -6.46
CA SER A 110 -10.12 -2.48 -6.11
C SER A 110 -10.43 -2.66 -4.61
N TYR A 111 -10.31 -1.61 -3.80
CA TYR A 111 -10.52 -1.69 -2.35
C TYR A 111 -11.98 -1.40 -2.02
N ILE A 112 -12.70 -2.44 -1.61
CA ILE A 112 -14.14 -2.38 -1.30
C ILE A 112 -14.45 -1.29 -0.27
N GLU A 113 -13.63 -1.17 0.77
CA GLU A 113 -13.83 -0.18 1.84
C GLU A 113 -13.67 1.25 1.32
N SER A 114 -12.70 1.48 0.43
CA SER A 114 -12.49 2.78 -0.23
C SER A 114 -13.65 3.13 -1.15
N GLN A 115 -14.13 2.18 -1.95
CA GLN A 115 -15.34 2.35 -2.78
C GLN A 115 -16.55 2.72 -1.91
N HIS A 116 -16.77 1.98 -0.82
CA HIS A 116 -17.90 2.22 0.09
C HIS A 116 -17.85 3.61 0.74
N VAL A 117 -16.69 4.03 1.25
CA VAL A 117 -16.53 5.38 1.84
C VAL A 117 -16.78 6.47 0.80
N ALA A 118 -16.25 6.33 -0.42
CA ALA A 118 -16.48 7.29 -1.50
C ALA A 118 -17.97 7.39 -1.86
N ILE A 119 -18.66 6.25 -1.98
CA ILE A 119 -20.08 6.19 -2.36
C ILE A 119 -20.96 6.77 -1.26
N ASN A 120 -20.67 6.50 0.01
CA ASN A 120 -21.38 7.11 1.13
C ASN A 120 -21.19 8.63 1.16
N PHE A 121 -19.98 9.12 0.84
CA PHE A 121 -19.72 10.54 0.72
C PHE A 121 -20.51 11.19 -0.43
N LEU A 122 -20.59 10.54 -1.59
CA LEU A 122 -21.43 11.00 -2.69
C LEU A 122 -22.92 11.00 -2.32
N GLY A 123 -23.39 9.97 -1.61
CA GLY A 123 -24.76 9.91 -1.09
C GLY A 123 -25.08 11.09 -0.17
N LEU A 124 -24.20 11.39 0.79
CA LEU A 124 -24.33 12.56 1.66
C LEU A 124 -24.43 13.86 0.85
N ILE A 125 -23.57 14.04 -0.17
CA ILE A 125 -23.61 15.23 -1.02
C ILE A 125 -24.94 15.31 -1.75
N LYS A 126 -25.40 14.21 -2.37
CA LYS A 126 -26.68 14.13 -3.08
C LYS A 126 -27.84 14.54 -2.17
N ASP A 127 -27.89 14.01 -0.96
CA ASP A 127 -29.03 14.19 -0.07
C ASP A 127 -29.01 15.52 0.68
N SER A 128 -27.83 16.04 1.05
CA SER A 128 -27.71 17.17 1.97
C SER A 128 -27.15 18.46 1.34
N TYR A 129 -26.37 18.37 0.27
CA TYR A 129 -25.62 19.53 -0.26
C TYR A 129 -25.95 19.87 -1.72
N TRP A 130 -26.45 18.92 -2.50
CA TRP A 130 -26.66 19.12 -3.93
C TRP A 130 -27.56 20.31 -4.27
N GLY A 131 -28.68 20.47 -3.56
CA GLY A 131 -29.58 21.61 -3.75
C GLY A 131 -28.90 22.96 -3.47
N GLU A 132 -28.08 23.04 -2.43
CA GLU A 132 -27.33 24.26 -2.11
C GLU A 132 -26.24 24.54 -3.14
N ILE A 133 -25.53 23.51 -3.60
CA ILE A 133 -24.51 23.62 -4.66
C ILE A 133 -25.14 24.21 -5.92
N VAL A 134 -26.23 23.61 -6.42
CA VAL A 134 -26.91 24.06 -7.64
C VAL A 134 -27.43 25.50 -7.49
N LYS A 135 -28.08 25.81 -6.36
CA LYS A 135 -28.54 27.17 -6.05
C LYS A 135 -27.39 28.17 -6.07
N THR A 136 -26.27 27.83 -5.43
CA THR A 136 -25.10 28.70 -5.32
C THR A 136 -24.41 28.92 -6.66
N CYS A 137 -24.36 27.89 -7.52
CA CYS A 137 -23.80 28.01 -8.87
C CYS A 137 -24.57 29.00 -9.75
N GLY A 138 -25.88 29.17 -9.51
CA GLY A 138 -26.73 30.11 -10.25
C GLY A 138 -26.60 31.57 -9.80
N MET A 139 -25.78 31.87 -8.78
CA MET A 139 -25.60 33.23 -8.27
C MET A 139 -24.62 34.03 -9.16
N VAL A 140 -24.95 35.29 -9.42
CA VAL A 140 -24.06 36.22 -10.15
C VAL A 140 -22.95 36.68 -9.22
N VAL A 141 -21.71 36.53 -9.65
CA VAL A 141 -20.54 37.04 -8.94
C VAL A 141 -20.32 38.50 -9.34
N ASP A 142 -20.32 39.40 -8.36
CA ASP A 142 -20.03 40.82 -8.53
C ASP A 142 -18.73 41.20 -7.80
N ASN A 143 -18.00 42.18 -8.35
CA ASN A 143 -16.75 42.70 -7.80
C ASN A 143 -16.92 43.40 -6.45
N PHE A 144 -18.14 43.84 -6.10
CA PHE A 144 -18.46 44.44 -4.81
C PHE A 144 -18.82 43.42 -3.72
N MET A 145 -18.94 42.14 -4.08
CA MET A 145 -19.25 41.06 -3.15
C MET A 145 -18.05 40.75 -2.25
N GLU A 146 -18.30 40.35 -1.01
CA GLU A 146 -17.24 39.90 -0.11
C GLU A 146 -16.44 38.73 -0.72
N VAL A 147 -15.13 38.76 -0.56
CA VAL A 147 -14.20 37.74 -1.08
C VAL A 147 -14.58 36.33 -0.61
N THR A 148 -15.06 36.21 0.63
CA THR A 148 -15.57 34.97 1.22
C THR A 148 -16.73 34.38 0.42
N GLU A 149 -17.67 35.22 0.00
CA GLU A 149 -18.85 34.81 -0.76
C GLU A 149 -18.51 34.50 -2.22
N GLN A 150 -17.63 35.30 -2.84
CA GLN A 150 -17.10 34.98 -4.17
C GLN A 150 -16.41 33.61 -4.18
N ASN A 151 -15.61 33.31 -3.14
CA ASN A 151 -14.97 32.00 -2.98
C ASN A 151 -15.97 30.88 -2.75
N ARG A 152 -17.07 31.12 -2.01
CA ARG A 152 -18.14 30.15 -1.81
C ARG A 152 -18.77 29.77 -3.15
N ILE A 153 -19.09 30.75 -4.00
CA ILE A 153 -19.67 30.54 -5.33
C ILE A 153 -18.70 29.76 -6.24
N LYS A 154 -17.44 30.18 -6.30
CA LYS A 154 -16.42 29.50 -7.12
C LYS A 154 -16.19 28.05 -6.68
N ASN A 155 -16.18 27.79 -5.37
CA ASN A 155 -16.04 26.42 -4.87
C ASN A 155 -17.29 25.57 -5.13
N ALA A 156 -18.49 26.15 -5.08
CA ALA A 156 -19.70 25.43 -5.47
C ALA A 156 -19.68 25.03 -6.95
N GLN A 157 -19.27 25.94 -7.84
CA GLN A 157 -19.08 25.64 -9.27
C GLN A 157 -18.08 24.51 -9.47
N LYS A 158 -16.90 24.61 -8.83
CA LYS A 158 -15.90 23.54 -8.87
C LYS A 158 -16.43 22.21 -8.33
N ALA A 159 -17.21 22.23 -7.25
CA ALA A 159 -17.82 21.02 -6.72
C ALA A 159 -18.83 20.40 -7.70
N LYS A 160 -19.68 21.22 -8.34
CA LYS A 160 -20.59 20.77 -9.41
C LYS A 160 -19.81 20.10 -10.54
N ASP A 161 -18.78 20.76 -11.05
CA ASP A 161 -17.98 20.25 -12.17
C ASP A 161 -17.31 18.92 -11.82
N LEU A 162 -16.77 18.80 -10.60
CA LEU A 162 -16.17 17.55 -10.11
C LEU A 162 -17.21 16.43 -9.99
N LEU A 163 -18.41 16.72 -9.49
CA LEU A 163 -19.50 15.74 -9.36
C LEU A 163 -19.96 15.24 -10.74
N VAL A 164 -20.14 16.14 -11.70
CA VAL A 164 -20.45 15.79 -13.09
C VAL A 164 -19.32 14.97 -13.71
N ASN A 165 -18.07 15.38 -13.50
CA ASN A 165 -16.90 14.65 -14.00
C ASN A 165 -16.80 13.23 -13.40
N ILE A 166 -17.11 13.06 -12.11
CA ILE A 166 -17.20 11.75 -11.46
C ILE A 166 -18.34 10.94 -12.09
N ALA A 167 -19.50 11.55 -12.30
CA ALA A 167 -20.65 10.88 -12.90
C ALA A 167 -20.37 10.38 -14.33
N MET A 168 -19.68 11.19 -15.13
CA MET A 168 -19.30 10.82 -16.51
C MET A 168 -18.19 9.79 -16.58
N ASN A 169 -17.18 9.87 -15.72
CA ASN A 169 -15.97 9.04 -15.87
C ASN A 169 -15.91 7.81 -14.97
N ALA A 170 -16.67 7.79 -13.86
CA ALA A 170 -16.69 6.66 -12.94
C ALA A 170 -17.90 5.72 -13.13
N THR A 171 -18.79 6.00 -14.08
CA THR A 171 -19.96 5.15 -14.41
C THR A 171 -19.58 3.75 -14.88
N GLY A 172 -18.40 3.59 -15.48
CA GLY A 172 -17.84 2.28 -15.86
C GLY A 172 -17.08 1.55 -14.74
N ALA A 173 -16.98 2.13 -13.54
CA ALA A 173 -16.22 1.53 -12.45
C ALA A 173 -16.89 0.23 -11.94
N ARG A 174 -16.08 -0.80 -11.71
CA ARG A 174 -16.55 -2.06 -11.14
C ARG A 174 -16.75 -1.92 -9.63
N ILE A 175 -17.96 -1.54 -9.22
CA ILE A 175 -18.33 -1.44 -7.81
C ILE A 175 -18.58 -2.83 -7.25
N SER A 176 -17.89 -3.16 -6.16
CA SER A 176 -17.84 -4.53 -5.63
C SER A 176 -19.15 -4.98 -4.95
N SER A 177 -20.04 -4.06 -4.59
CA SER A 177 -21.30 -4.32 -3.90
C SER A 177 -22.49 -3.82 -4.72
N THR A 178 -23.51 -4.66 -4.89
CA THR A 178 -24.76 -4.32 -5.60
C THR A 178 -25.48 -3.13 -4.96
N THR A 179 -25.53 -3.07 -3.62
CA THR A 179 -26.14 -1.96 -2.88
C THR A 179 -25.40 -0.66 -3.18
N ASN A 180 -24.07 -0.68 -3.09
CA ASN A 180 -23.25 0.49 -3.39
C ASN A 180 -23.36 0.91 -4.85
N ALA A 181 -23.44 -0.05 -5.77
CA ALA A 181 -23.65 0.23 -7.20
C ALA A 181 -24.98 0.94 -7.44
N CYS A 182 -26.05 0.53 -6.75
CA CYS A 182 -27.36 1.17 -6.83
C CYS A 182 -27.32 2.62 -6.28
N ILE A 183 -26.73 2.81 -5.09
CA ILE A 183 -26.58 4.14 -4.49
C ILE A 183 -25.76 5.05 -5.41
N PHE A 184 -24.63 4.56 -5.91
CA PHE A 184 -23.77 5.29 -6.82
C PHE A 184 -24.52 5.69 -8.09
N LYS A 185 -25.27 4.77 -8.71
CA LYS A 185 -26.07 5.07 -9.89
C LYS A 185 -27.09 6.18 -9.63
N ASN A 186 -27.80 6.14 -8.50
CA ASN A 186 -28.74 7.20 -8.11
C ASN A 186 -28.04 8.56 -7.96
N CYS A 187 -26.83 8.57 -7.37
CA CYS A 187 -26.01 9.79 -7.30
C CYS A 187 -25.64 10.30 -8.70
N VAL A 188 -25.15 9.43 -9.58
CA VAL A 188 -24.82 9.77 -10.98
C VAL A 188 -26.02 10.38 -11.69
N ASP A 189 -27.18 9.73 -11.65
CA ASP A 189 -28.39 10.19 -12.32
C ASP A 189 -28.81 11.58 -11.81
N THR A 190 -28.65 11.84 -10.51
CA THR A 190 -28.94 13.15 -9.90
C THR A 190 -27.96 14.24 -10.33
N PHE A 191 -26.67 13.93 -10.41
CA PHE A 191 -25.66 14.92 -10.78
C PHE A 191 -25.68 15.27 -12.27
N MET A 192 -26.17 14.35 -13.11
CA MET A 192 -26.28 14.54 -14.57
C MET A 192 -27.58 15.25 -15.00
N SER A 193 -28.55 15.45 -14.11
CA SER A 193 -29.85 16.02 -14.47
C SER A 193 -29.91 17.57 -14.48
N PHE A 194 -28.75 18.26 -14.47
CA PHE A 194 -28.59 19.72 -14.34
C PHE A 194 -27.33 20.23 -15.06
#